data_AF-A0A8T7LJP0-F1
#
_entry.id   AF-A0A8T7LJP0-F1
#
_cell.length_a   1.000
_cell.length_b   1.000
_cell.length_c   1.000
_cell.angle_alpha   90.00
_cell.angle_beta   90.00
_cell.angle_gamma   90.00
#
_symmetry.space_group_name_H-M   'P 1'
#
loop_
_entity.id
_entity.type
_entity.pdbx_description
1 polymer ?
#
loop_
_entity_poly.entity_id
_entity_poly.type
_entity_poly.pdbx_seq_one_letter_code
_entity_poly.pdbx_strand_id
1 'polypeptide(L)'
;MRTLHQNRNTSQPVVLITGATDGIGRALVQRHMNVITVYPGPMRTAHARRYSPDNRRESRRMAPERVAACIAAAVEQRRARVIPGVTNQAVALIGSVAPTLTMHAMRKTIFERLEALSGDVKAGRP
;
A
#
# COMPACT_ATOMS: atom_id res chain seq x y z
N MET A 1 31.45 38.15 -11.35
CA MET A 1 31.94 37.04 -12.19
C MET A 1 31.42 35.73 -11.58
N ARG A 2 30.47 35.09 -12.30
CA ARG A 2 29.86 33.75 -12.12
C ARG A 2 29.21 33.32 -10.78
N THR A 3 27.87 33.31 -10.87
CA THR A 3 26.84 32.48 -10.23
C THR A 3 27.19 31.00 -10.03
N LEU A 4 26.69 30.42 -8.93
CA LEU A 4 25.87 29.17 -8.87
C LEU A 4 25.64 28.79 -7.39
N HIS A 5 24.62 29.37 -6.73
CA HIS A 5 24.10 28.79 -5.50
C HIS A 5 22.88 27.94 -5.84
N GLN A 6 23.18 26.66 -5.86
CA GLN A 6 22.38 25.47 -6.17
C GLN A 6 20.93 25.54 -5.65
N ASN A 7 20.01 25.31 -6.59
CA ASN A 7 18.57 25.21 -6.44
C ASN A 7 18.22 24.11 -5.43
N ARG A 8 17.67 24.48 -4.25
CA ARG A 8 17.09 23.53 -3.29
C ARG A 8 15.72 23.08 -3.79
N ASN A 9 15.72 22.24 -4.82
CA ASN A 9 14.55 21.43 -5.14
C ASN A 9 14.60 20.22 -4.21
N THR A 10 13.98 20.34 -3.04
CA THR A 10 13.71 19.20 -2.15
C THR A 10 12.69 18.31 -2.83
N SER A 11 13.16 17.50 -3.79
CA SER A 11 12.47 16.30 -4.23
C SER A 11 12.40 15.40 -3.01
N GLN A 12 11.26 15.40 -2.33
CA GLN A 12 10.98 14.43 -1.29
C GLN A 12 11.29 13.03 -1.87
N PRO A 13 12.01 12.16 -1.15
CA PRO A 13 12.25 10.80 -1.63
C PRO A 13 10.88 10.15 -1.83
N VAL A 14 10.47 10.01 -3.09
CA VAL A 14 9.29 9.26 -3.46
C VAL A 14 9.62 7.81 -3.18
N VAL A 15 9.16 7.30 -2.03
CA VAL A 15 9.29 5.89 -1.69
C VAL A 15 8.30 5.09 -2.54
N LEU A 16 8.71 4.77 -3.76
CA LEU A 16 8.06 3.77 -4.60
C LEU A 16 8.48 2.37 -4.11
N ILE A 17 7.86 1.89 -3.02
CA ILE A 17 8.13 0.54 -2.46
C ILE A 17 7.95 -0.54 -3.53
N THR A 18 6.97 -0.34 -4.41
CA THR A 18 6.54 -1.32 -5.41
C THR A 18 7.59 -1.59 -6.49
N GLY A 19 8.03 -0.54 -7.20
CA GLY A 19 8.98 -0.66 -8.30
C GLY A 19 10.41 -0.90 -7.82
N ALA A 20 10.79 -0.35 -6.67
CA ALA A 20 12.10 -0.57 -6.07
C ALA A 20 12.33 -2.06 -5.76
N THR A 21 11.32 -2.74 -5.21
CA THR A 21 11.44 -4.14 -4.83
C THR A 21 11.63 -5.05 -6.05
N ASP A 22 10.97 -4.78 -7.18
CA ASP A 22 11.19 -5.49 -8.44
C ASP A 22 12.63 -5.29 -8.96
N GLY A 23 13.16 -4.07 -8.86
CA GLY A 23 14.54 -3.74 -9.25
C GLY A 23 15.59 -4.46 -8.38
N ILE A 24 15.40 -4.43 -7.05
CA ILE A 24 16.27 -5.13 -6.10
C ILE A 24 16.20 -6.64 -6.35
N GLY A 25 15.00 -7.20 -6.55
CA GLY A 25 14.83 -8.61 -6.87
C GLY A 25 15.61 -9.04 -8.12
N ARG A 26 15.56 -8.25 -9.19
CA ARG A 26 16.35 -8.49 -10.40
C ARG A 26 17.85 -8.39 -10.16
N ALA A 27 18.31 -7.41 -9.38
CA ALA A 27 19.73 -7.25 -9.07
C ALA A 27 20.29 -8.40 -8.23
N LEU A 28 19.46 -9.02 -7.39
CA LEU A 28 19.85 -10.08 -6.47
C LEU A 28 19.66 -11.51 -7.03
N VAL A 29 19.10 -11.66 -8.24
CA VAL A 29 18.85 -12.98 -8.85
C VAL A 29 20.12 -13.81 -9.02
N GLN A 30 21.24 -13.16 -9.40
CA GLN A 30 22.55 -13.81 -9.57
C GLN A 30 23.16 -14.29 -8.25
N ARG A 31 22.67 -13.78 -7.11
CA ARG A 31 23.06 -14.21 -5.77
C ARG A 31 22.12 -15.27 -5.20
N HIS A 32 21.20 -15.79 -6.01
CA HIS A 32 20.16 -16.77 -5.62
C HIS A 32 19.25 -16.30 -4.47
N MET A 33 19.20 -14.99 -4.21
CA MET A 33 18.35 -14.38 -3.20
C MET A 33 16.98 -14.03 -3.80
N ASN A 34 15.92 -14.29 -3.05
CA ASN A 34 14.55 -13.94 -3.43
C ASN A 34 14.08 -12.70 -2.68
N VAL A 35 13.39 -11.81 -3.38
CA VAL A 35 12.82 -10.58 -2.81
C VAL A 35 11.31 -10.60 -3.06
N ILE A 36 10.53 -10.29 -2.02
CA ILE A 36 9.07 -10.40 -2.05
C ILE A 36 8.44 -9.05 -1.75
N THR A 37 7.58 -8.58 -2.64
CA THR A 37 6.70 -7.44 -2.37
C THR A 37 5.36 -7.93 -1.83
N VAL A 38 4.95 -7.42 -0.67
CA VAL A 38 3.68 -7.77 -0.02
C VAL A 38 2.70 -6.61 -0.11
N TYR A 39 1.48 -6.89 -0.55
CA TYR A 39 0.38 -5.93 -0.70
C TYR A 39 -0.79 -6.32 0.22
N PRO A 40 -0.67 -6.10 1.55
CA PRO A 40 -1.76 -6.40 2.45
C PRO A 40 -2.91 -5.39 2.26
N GLY A 41 -4.15 -5.88 2.26
CA GLY A 41 -5.30 -5.01 2.47
C GLY A 41 -5.48 -4.62 3.95
N PRO A 42 -6.64 -4.07 4.33
CA PRO A 42 -6.91 -3.69 5.71
C PRO A 42 -6.69 -4.85 6.70
N MET A 43 -5.82 -4.62 7.67
CA MET A 43 -5.47 -5.59 8.70
C MET A 43 -6.06 -5.20 10.06
N ARG A 44 -6.41 -6.20 10.86
CA ARG A 44 -6.89 -6.03 12.23
C ARG A 44 -5.71 -5.85 13.19
N THR A 45 -5.16 -4.64 13.24
CA THR A 45 -4.03 -4.28 14.11
C THR A 45 -4.44 -3.31 15.21
N ALA A 46 -3.66 -3.24 16.28
CA ALA A 46 -3.89 -2.26 17.36
C ALA A 46 -3.87 -0.81 16.85
N HIS A 47 -2.99 -0.51 15.88
CA HIS A 47 -2.93 0.79 15.20
C HIS A 47 -4.24 1.09 14.46
N ALA A 48 -4.72 0.17 13.63
CA ALA A 48 -5.97 0.35 12.89
C ALA A 48 -7.18 0.49 13.83
N ARG A 49 -7.22 -0.27 14.93
CA ARG A 49 -8.28 -0.13 15.94
C ARG A 49 -8.29 1.25 16.59
N ARG A 50 -7.12 1.84 16.85
CA ARG A 50 -7.02 3.16 17.51
C ARG A 50 -7.30 4.33 16.56
N TYR A 51 -6.88 4.22 15.29
CA TYR A 51 -6.83 5.38 14.39
C TYR A 51 -7.71 5.25 13.14
N SER A 52 -8.38 4.12 12.92
CA SER A 52 -9.25 4.00 11.76
C SER A 52 -10.52 4.84 11.94
N PRO A 53 -10.91 5.64 10.93
CA PRO A 53 -12.11 6.47 11.00
C PRO A 53 -13.41 5.66 11.08
N ASP A 54 -13.39 4.38 10.68
CA ASP A 54 -14.54 3.48 10.79
C ASP A 54 -14.10 2.10 11.27
N ASN A 55 -14.35 1.82 12.56
CA ASN A 55 -14.10 0.52 13.17
C ASN A 55 -15.31 -0.44 13.13
N ARG A 56 -16.47 -0.03 12.61
CA ARG A 56 -17.66 -0.91 12.55
C ARG A 56 -17.40 -2.17 11.70
N ARG A 57 -16.41 -2.09 10.80
CA ARG A 57 -16.02 -3.16 9.88
C ARG A 57 -14.72 -3.87 10.29
N GLU A 58 -14.27 -3.73 11.54
CA GLU A 58 -13.02 -4.35 12.01
C GLU A 58 -13.01 -5.87 11.80
N SER A 59 -14.14 -6.54 12.00
CA SER A 59 -14.29 -7.99 11.79
C SER A 59 -14.03 -8.44 10.34
N ARG A 60 -14.19 -7.55 9.35
CA ARG A 60 -13.91 -7.82 7.93
C ARG A 60 -12.43 -7.69 7.58
N ARG A 61 -11.61 -7.12 8.47
CA ARG A 61 -10.16 -6.95 8.26
C ARG A 61 -9.46 -8.28 8.48
N MET A 62 -8.43 -8.55 7.68
CA MET A 62 -7.64 -9.77 7.83
C MET A 62 -6.81 -9.71 9.11
N ALA A 63 -6.70 -10.83 9.83
CA ALA A 63 -5.82 -10.94 10.98
C ALA A 63 -4.33 -10.89 10.53
N PRO A 64 -3.45 -10.20 11.27
CA PRO A 64 -2.03 -10.09 10.91
C PRO A 64 -1.33 -11.46 10.84
N GLU A 65 -1.74 -12.42 11.68
CA GLU A 65 -1.22 -13.78 11.68
C GLU A 65 -1.51 -14.49 10.34
N ARG A 66 -2.67 -14.21 9.73
CA ARG A 66 -3.03 -14.77 8.43
C ARG A 66 -2.19 -14.17 7.31
N VAL A 67 -1.88 -12.87 7.40
CA VAL A 67 -0.96 -12.22 6.46
C VAL A 67 0.44 -12.82 6.58
N ALA A 68 0.93 -13.02 7.81
CA ALA A 68 2.23 -13.65 8.07
C ALA A 68 2.30 -15.06 7.48
N ALA A 69 1.26 -15.88 7.65
CA ALA A 69 1.18 -17.21 7.06
C ALA A 69 1.24 -17.18 5.52
N CYS A 70 0.56 -16.21 4.87
CA CYS A 70 0.67 -16.02 3.43
C CYS A 70 2.08 -15.63 2.97
N ILE A 71 2.79 -14.81 3.76
CA ILE A 71 4.18 -14.44 3.47
C ILE A 71 5.09 -15.65 3.60
N ALA A 72 4.97 -16.43 4.68
CA ALA A 72 5.78 -17.64 4.90
C ALA A 72 5.64 -18.62 3.72
N ALA A 73 4.41 -18.92 3.31
CA ALA A 73 4.14 -19.80 2.17
C ALA A 73 4.75 -19.25 0.85
N ALA A 74 4.78 -17.93 0.68
CA ALA A 74 5.35 -17.31 -0.50
C ALA A 74 6.89 -17.30 -0.52
N VAL A 75 7.52 -17.25 0.66
CA VAL A 75 8.96 -17.43 0.82
C VAL A 75 9.37 -18.82 0.35
N GLU A 76 8.68 -19.86 0.82
CA GLU A 76 8.91 -21.25 0.41
C GLU A 76 8.74 -21.43 -1.10
N GLN A 77 7.72 -20.79 -1.68
CA GLN A 77 7.41 -20.85 -3.11
C GLN A 77 8.25 -19.90 -3.97
N ARG A 78 9.20 -19.16 -3.37
CA ARG A 78 10.04 -18.14 -4.04
C ARG A 78 9.23 -17.16 -4.91
N ARG A 79 8.04 -16.75 -4.44
CA ARG A 79 7.23 -15.78 -5.18
C ARG A 79 7.84 -14.40 -5.08
N ALA A 80 7.79 -13.62 -6.15
CA ALA A 80 8.20 -12.21 -6.14
C ALA A 80 7.12 -11.27 -5.56
N ARG A 81 5.86 -11.72 -5.50
CA ARG A 81 4.70 -10.90 -5.10
C ARG A 81 3.67 -11.70 -4.31
N VAL A 82 3.10 -11.07 -3.28
CA VAL A 82 2.01 -11.60 -2.46
C VAL A 82 0.93 -10.56 -2.25
N ILE A 83 -0.32 -10.94 -2.56
CA ILE A 83 -1.51 -10.15 -2.26
C ILE A 83 -2.40 -11.01 -1.35
N PRO A 84 -2.35 -10.83 -0.02
CA PRO A 84 -3.13 -11.63 0.91
C PRO A 84 -4.62 -11.29 0.82
N GLY A 85 -5.46 -12.32 0.73
CA GLY A 85 -6.93 -12.20 0.75
C GLY A 85 -7.58 -12.14 -0.63
N VAL A 86 -8.65 -12.92 -0.80
CA VAL A 86 -9.35 -13.09 -2.08
C VAL A 86 -9.93 -11.79 -2.64
N THR A 87 -10.49 -10.94 -1.77
CA THR A 87 -11.02 -9.64 -2.18
C THR A 87 -9.90 -8.71 -2.68
N ASN A 88 -8.74 -8.72 -2.01
CA ASN A 88 -7.60 -7.90 -2.42
C ASN A 88 -7.03 -8.39 -3.76
N GLN A 89 -7.01 -9.71 -3.98
CA GLN A 89 -6.60 -10.31 -5.25
C GLN A 89 -7.56 -9.94 -6.39
N ALA A 90 -8.88 -10.00 -6.15
CA ALA A 90 -9.88 -9.60 -7.13
C ALA A 90 -9.76 -8.12 -7.52
N VAL A 91 -9.58 -7.23 -6.53
CA VAL A 91 -9.36 -5.80 -6.79
C VAL A 91 -8.05 -5.56 -7.56
N ALA A 92 -6.98 -6.27 -7.21
CA ALA A 92 -5.72 -6.17 -7.95
C ALA A 92 -5.85 -6.62 -9.41
N LEU A 93 -6.61 -7.70 -9.66
CA LEU A 93 -6.90 -8.17 -11.00
C LEU A 93 -7.69 -7.13 -11.80
N ILE A 94 -8.76 -6.57 -11.23
CA ILE A 94 -9.55 -5.49 -11.86
C ILE A 94 -8.65 -4.29 -12.15
N GLY A 95 -7.78 -3.91 -11.22
CA GLY A 95 -6.81 -2.82 -11.40
C GLY A 95 -5.85 -3.05 -12.57
N SER A 96 -5.47 -4.29 -12.83
CA SER A 96 -4.60 -4.64 -13.95
C SER A 96 -5.31 -4.61 -15.31
N VAL A 97 -6.62 -4.91 -15.34
CA VAL A 97 -7.42 -4.97 -16.58
C VAL A 97 -8.06 -3.62 -16.91
N ALA A 98 -8.53 -2.89 -15.89
CA ALA A 98 -9.26 -1.63 -16.02
C ALA A 98 -8.67 -0.56 -15.06
N PRO A 99 -7.44 -0.08 -15.30
CA PRO A 99 -6.74 0.83 -14.40
C PRO A 99 -7.46 2.18 -14.24
N THR A 100 -8.00 2.76 -15.31
CA THR A 100 -8.70 4.05 -15.27
C THR A 100 -9.97 3.99 -14.42
N LEU A 101 -10.75 2.92 -14.55
CA LEU A 101 -11.96 2.70 -13.75
C LEU A 101 -11.59 2.52 -12.28
N THR A 102 -10.56 1.72 -12.00
CA THR A 102 -10.07 1.46 -10.65
C THR A 102 -9.60 2.76 -9.99
N MET A 103 -8.86 3.59 -10.71
CA MET A 103 -8.41 4.91 -10.25
C MET A 103 -9.59 5.82 -9.91
N HIS A 104 -10.61 5.86 -10.76
CA HIS A 104 -11.81 6.65 -10.53
C HIS A 104 -12.57 6.18 -9.28
N ALA A 105 -12.75 4.87 -9.11
CA ALA A 105 -13.38 4.28 -7.94
C ALA A 105 -12.58 4.55 -6.65
N MET A 106 -11.25 4.43 -6.70
CA MET A 106 -10.37 4.75 -5.57
C MET A 106 -10.45 6.23 -5.20
N ARG A 107 -10.41 7.14 -6.20
CA ARG A 107 -10.58 8.58 -5.96
C ARG A 107 -11.88 8.85 -5.22
N LYS A 108 -13.00 8.33 -5.72
CA LYS A 108 -14.31 8.50 -5.08
C LYS A 108 -14.33 7.96 -3.65
N THR A 109 -13.82 6.76 -3.42
CA THR A 109 -13.91 6.10 -2.11
C THR A 109 -12.94 6.63 -1.06
N ILE A 110 -11.77 7.11 -1.47
CA ILE A 110 -10.70 7.56 -0.57
C ILE A 110 -10.71 9.09 -0.43
N PHE A 111 -10.69 9.85 -1.53
CA PHE A 111 -10.56 11.30 -1.49
C PHE A 111 -11.80 11.97 -0.88
N GLU A 112 -13.01 11.55 -1.26
CA GLU A 112 -14.24 12.15 -0.71
C GLU A 112 -14.36 11.91 0.80
N ARG A 113 -13.87 10.76 1.29
CA ARG A 113 -13.83 10.47 2.73
C ARG A 113 -12.77 11.30 3.46
N LEU A 114 -11.62 11.56 2.83
CA LEU A 114 -10.58 12.41 3.40
C LEU A 114 -10.99 13.88 3.42
N GLU A 115 -11.71 14.35 2.40
CA GLU A 115 -12.27 15.70 2.37
C GLU A 115 -13.35 15.89 3.43
N ALA A 116 -14.24 14.90 3.61
CA ALA A 116 -15.22 14.90 4.70
C ALA A 116 -14.55 14.96 6.09
N LEU A 117 -13.55 14.10 6.33
CA LEU A 117 -12.79 14.09 7.59
C LEU A 117 -11.98 15.37 7.82
N SER A 118 -11.43 15.97 6.76
CA SER A 118 -10.69 17.24 6.84
C SER A 118 -11.61 18.44 7.09
N GLY A 119 -12.86 18.38 6.60
CA GLY A 119 -13.90 19.34 6.90
C GLY A 119 -14.29 19.31 8.37
N ASP A 120 -14.48 18.12 8.95
CA ASP A 120 -14.80 17.95 10.38
C ASP A 120 -13.65 18.45 11.29
N VAL A 121 -12.40 18.15 10.94
CA VAL A 121 -11.22 18.66 11.69
C VAL A 121 -11.12 20.19 11.62
N LYS A 122 -11.43 20.81 10.48
CA LYS A 122 -11.44 22.29 10.35
C LYS A 122 -12.65 22.94 11.03
N ALA A 123 -13.77 22.23 11.17
CA ALA A 123 -14.98 22.72 11.82
C ALA A 123 -14.96 22.63 13.36
N GLY A 124 -13.88 22.09 13.95
CA GLY A 124 -13.69 22.08 15.41
C GLY A 124 -14.69 21.23 16.18
N ARG A 125 -15.32 20.22 15.54
CA ARG A 125 -16.09 19.20 16.25
C ARG A 125 -15.23 17.94 16.43
N PRO A 126 -15.20 17.38 17.65
CA PRO A 126 -14.43 16.18 17.95
C PRO A 126 -14.89 14.96 17.15
#